data_AF-A0A9D3PSB9-F1
#
_entry.id   AF-A0A9D3PSB9-F1
#
_cell.length_a   1.000
_cell.length_b   1.000
_cell.length_c   1.000
_cell.angle_alpha   90.00
_cell.angle_beta   90.00
_cell.angle_gamma   90.00
#
_symmetry.space_group_name_H-M   'P 1'
#
loop_
_entity.id
_entity.type
_entity.pdbx_description
1 polymer ?
#
loop_
_entity_poly.entity_id
_entity_poly.type
_entity_poly.pdbx_seq_one_letter_code
_entity_poly.pdbx_strand_id
1 'polypeptide(L)'
;MMGFPTAMHHVVVLQALLLITMCDWGNANHINFYNIIPPVDATPFPKSFKCFTCEHASDNYSCNRWAEDKWCPQNTSFCMTVHRFTGPGNSISVTKRCAVTEDCHAAGCRHHRDSGYTECVSCCEGMACNVEVPTNHSNAVFAMRRAPSGSASPLPSRRVSFLLVSLSMALVLL
;
A
#
# COMPACT_ATOMS: atom_id res chain seq x y z
N MET A 1 -26.14 47.92 -35.44
CA MET A 1 -25.08 47.37 -34.57
C MET A 1 -25.70 47.10 -33.22
N MET A 2 -26.33 45.94 -33.03
CA MET A 2 -26.84 45.55 -31.71
C MET A 2 -25.67 44.90 -30.96
N GLY A 3 -25.21 45.56 -29.90
CA GLY A 3 -24.19 44.99 -29.02
C GLY A 3 -24.76 43.79 -28.29
N PHE A 4 -24.08 42.66 -28.36
CA PHE A 4 -24.39 41.51 -27.50
C PHE A 4 -24.35 41.97 -26.03
N PRO A 5 -25.36 41.66 -25.20
CA PRO A 5 -25.36 42.03 -23.79
C PRO A 5 -24.11 41.46 -23.11
N THR A 6 -23.35 42.28 -22.39
CA THR A 6 -22.12 41.87 -21.68
C THR A 6 -22.35 40.65 -20.79
N ALA A 7 -23.55 40.50 -20.22
CA ALA A 7 -23.99 39.34 -19.46
C ALA A 7 -23.95 38.02 -20.26
N MET A 8 -24.35 38.04 -21.53
CA MET A 8 -24.32 36.85 -22.40
C MET A 8 -22.88 36.41 -22.70
N HIS A 9 -21.97 37.38 -22.89
CA HIS A 9 -20.55 37.10 -23.06
C HIS A 9 -19.94 36.40 -21.84
N HIS A 10 -20.27 36.84 -20.63
CA HIS A 10 -19.77 36.22 -19.40
C HIS A 10 -20.28 34.78 -19.23
N VAL A 11 -21.54 34.51 -19.57
CA VAL A 11 -22.13 33.16 -19.51
C VAL A 11 -21.42 32.20 -20.46
N VAL A 12 -21.20 32.63 -21.71
CA VAL A 12 -20.49 31.83 -22.72
C VAL A 12 -19.05 31.51 -22.30
N VAL A 13 -18.34 32.49 -21.74
CA VAL A 13 -16.96 32.29 -21.25
C VAL A 13 -16.92 31.30 -20.08
N LEU A 14 -17.84 31.42 -19.13
CA LEU A 14 -17.90 30.50 -17.97
C LEU A 14 -18.21 29.06 -18.41
N GLN A 15 -19.11 28.89 -19.38
CA GLN A 15 -19.46 27.59 -19.93
C GLN A 15 -18.30 26.97 -20.74
N ALA A 16 -17.57 27.77 -21.52
CA ALA A 16 -16.38 27.32 -22.24
C ALA A 16 -15.28 26.83 -21.28
N LEU A 17 -15.03 27.56 -20.19
CA LEU A 17 -14.07 27.15 -19.16
C LEU A 17 -14.50 25.85 -18.45
N LEU A 18 -15.80 25.67 -18.19
CA LEU A 18 -16.33 24.42 -17.63
C LEU A 18 -16.16 23.22 -18.58
N LEU A 19 -16.30 23.43 -19.89
CA LEU A 19 -16.04 22.40 -20.89
C LEU A 19 -14.55 22.05 -21.00
N ILE A 20 -13.65 23.04 -20.94
CA ILE A 20 -12.19 22.81 -20.98
C ILE A 20 -11.73 22.00 -19.76
N THR A 21 -12.14 22.38 -18.54
CA THR A 21 -11.80 21.61 -17.32
C THR A 21 -12.36 20.19 -17.32
N MET A 22 -13.45 19.96 -18.05
CA MET A 22 -14.04 18.64 -18.24
C MET A 22 -13.33 17.82 -19.33
N CYS A 23 -12.74 18.46 -20.34
CA CYS A 23 -11.93 17.84 -21.40
C CYS A 23 -10.47 17.58 -20.99
N ASP A 24 -9.88 18.38 -20.10
CA ASP A 24 -8.52 18.18 -19.59
C ASP A 24 -8.38 16.96 -18.67
N TRP A 25 -9.50 16.36 -18.24
CA TRP A 25 -9.52 14.98 -17.75
C TRP A 25 -9.59 13.98 -18.92
N GLY A 26 -8.87 14.28 -20.00
CA GLY A 26 -8.68 13.45 -21.18
C GLY A 26 -7.78 12.26 -20.87
N ASN A 27 -8.35 11.30 -20.16
CA ASN A 27 -8.14 9.87 -20.34
C ASN A 27 -6.70 9.42 -20.68
N ALA A 28 -5.82 9.37 -19.68
CA ALA A 28 -4.59 8.57 -19.76
C ALA A 28 -4.87 7.04 -19.73
N ASN A 29 -6.04 6.57 -20.17
CA ASN A 29 -6.46 5.17 -20.03
C ASN A 29 -6.29 4.35 -21.32
N HIS A 30 -5.28 4.64 -22.13
CA HIS A 30 -4.88 3.74 -23.21
C HIS A 30 -3.40 3.38 -23.15
N ILE A 31 -2.89 3.17 -21.93
CA ILE A 31 -1.72 2.32 -21.76
C ILE A 31 -2.21 0.89 -22.01
N ASN A 32 -1.83 0.32 -23.14
CA ASN A 32 -2.13 -1.08 -23.47
C ASN A 32 -1.28 -1.98 -22.56
N PHE A 33 -1.78 -2.22 -21.34
CA PHE A 33 -1.15 -3.12 -20.35
C PHE A 33 -0.98 -4.55 -20.88
N TYR A 34 -1.71 -4.95 -21.93
CA TYR A 34 -1.62 -6.30 -22.51
C TYR A 34 -0.40 -6.50 -23.42
N ASN A 35 0.25 -5.42 -23.86
CA ASN A 35 1.50 -5.47 -24.63
C ASN A 35 2.73 -5.11 -23.80
N ILE A 36 2.56 -4.86 -22.50
CA ILE A 36 3.69 -4.84 -21.57
C ILE A 36 3.94 -6.31 -21.22
N ILE A 37 4.91 -6.94 -21.88
CA ILE A 37 5.53 -8.15 -21.33
C ILE A 37 6.25 -7.66 -20.07
N PRO A 38 5.73 -7.93 -18.86
CA PRO A 38 6.47 -7.58 -17.67
C PRO A 38 7.80 -8.36 -17.76
N PRO A 39 8.94 -7.79 -17.33
CA PRO A 39 10.14 -8.59 -17.13
C PRO A 39 9.75 -9.82 -16.30
N VAL A 40 10.37 -10.97 -16.60
CA VAL A 40 10.08 -12.29 -16.03
C VAL A 40 10.40 -12.30 -14.53
N ASP A 41 9.57 -11.62 -13.76
CA ASP A 41 9.38 -11.64 -12.32
C ASP A 41 7.86 -11.68 -12.07
N ALA A 42 7.14 -12.41 -12.92
CA ALA A 42 5.82 -12.89 -12.58
C ALA A 42 6.02 -13.76 -11.32
N THR A 43 5.58 -13.22 -10.19
CA THR A 43 5.50 -13.89 -8.88
C THR A 43 5.41 -15.42 -9.04
N PRO A 44 6.27 -16.22 -8.38
CA PRO A 44 6.37 -17.67 -8.63
C PRO A 44 5.05 -18.44 -8.41
N PHE A 45 4.11 -17.84 -7.69
CA PHE A 45 2.74 -18.32 -7.53
C PHE A 45 1.81 -17.15 -7.18
N PRO A 46 0.48 -17.29 -7.38
CA PRO A 46 -0.48 -16.27 -7.01
C PRO A 46 -0.37 -15.88 -5.54
N LYS A 47 -0.41 -14.57 -5.24
CA LYS A 47 -0.25 -14.03 -3.88
C LYS A 47 1.10 -14.37 -3.21
N SER A 48 2.14 -14.70 -3.98
CA SER A 48 3.47 -14.81 -3.41
C SER A 48 3.90 -13.46 -2.83
N PHE A 49 4.67 -13.52 -1.76
CA PHE A 49 5.18 -12.37 -1.05
C PHE A 49 6.63 -12.64 -0.64
N LYS A 50 7.31 -11.58 -0.25
CA LYS A 50 8.68 -11.60 0.28
C LYS A 50 8.66 -11.10 1.70
N CYS A 51 9.65 -11.49 2.49
CA CYS A 51 9.94 -10.93 3.80
C CYS A 51 11.41 -10.58 3.85
N PHE A 52 11.81 -9.68 4.75
CA PHE A 52 13.20 -9.67 5.17
C PHE A 52 13.51 -11.01 5.83
N THR A 53 14.60 -11.66 5.43
CA THR A 53 15.05 -12.93 6.01
C THR A 53 16.51 -12.85 6.42
N CYS A 54 16.80 -13.23 7.66
CA CYS A 54 18.13 -13.22 8.24
C CYS A 54 18.13 -14.11 9.49
N GLU A 55 19.29 -14.64 9.86
CA GLU A 55 19.46 -15.48 11.05
C GLU A 55 20.53 -14.87 11.95
N HIS A 56 20.17 -14.56 13.19
CA HIS A 56 21.08 -14.02 14.21
C HIS A 56 21.90 -12.79 13.76
N ALA A 57 21.30 -11.89 12.97
CA ALA A 57 21.95 -10.63 12.60
C ALA A 57 22.19 -9.76 13.84
N SER A 58 23.27 -8.96 13.85
CA SER A 58 23.63 -8.10 14.99
C SER A 58 22.53 -7.11 15.36
N ASP A 59 21.82 -6.60 14.36
CA ASP A 59 20.82 -5.55 14.49
C ASP A 59 19.88 -5.54 13.28
N ASN A 60 18.87 -4.67 13.33
CA ASN A 60 17.86 -4.55 12.28
C ASN A 60 18.45 -4.05 10.95
N TYR A 61 19.43 -3.14 11.01
CA TYR A 61 20.04 -2.56 9.81
C TYR A 61 20.82 -3.62 9.03
N SER A 62 21.69 -4.36 9.72
CA SER A 62 22.48 -5.45 9.15
C SER A 62 21.57 -6.51 8.53
N CYS A 63 20.50 -6.91 9.24
CA CYS A 63 19.51 -7.84 8.72
C CYS A 63 18.86 -7.33 7.41
N ASN A 64 18.36 -6.10 7.38
CA ASN A 64 17.69 -5.55 6.21
C ASN A 64 18.64 -5.30 5.05
N ARG A 65 19.89 -4.93 5.34
CA ARG A 65 20.91 -4.59 4.34
C ARG A 65 21.37 -5.80 3.53
N TRP A 66 21.45 -6.96 4.18
CA TRP A 66 22.00 -8.19 3.60
C TRP A 66 20.94 -9.29 3.38
N ALA A 67 19.67 -8.99 3.61
CA ALA A 67 18.58 -9.91 3.35
C ALA A 67 18.58 -10.33 1.87
N GLU A 68 18.46 -11.63 1.64
CA GLU A 68 18.32 -12.17 0.29
C GLU A 68 16.98 -11.74 -0.33
N ASP A 69 17.01 -11.35 -1.60
CA ASP A 69 15.80 -11.03 -2.36
C ASP A 69 15.10 -12.29 -2.90
N LYS A 70 14.54 -13.09 -1.99
CA LYS A 70 13.85 -14.35 -2.32
C LYS A 70 12.37 -14.34 -1.96
N TRP A 71 11.61 -15.12 -2.70
CA TRP A 71 10.19 -15.36 -2.44
C TRP A 71 9.98 -16.29 -1.25
N CYS A 72 8.94 -16.03 -0.47
CA CYS A 72 8.54 -16.93 0.61
C CYS A 72 7.96 -18.26 0.06
N PRO A 73 8.09 -19.37 0.79
CA PRO A 73 7.48 -20.65 0.41
C PRO A 73 5.94 -20.59 0.38
N GLN A 74 5.31 -21.41 -0.47
CA GLN A 74 3.85 -21.41 -0.68
C GLN A 74 3.00 -21.68 0.57
N ASN A 75 3.55 -22.39 1.56
CA ASN A 75 2.84 -22.74 2.79
C ASN A 75 2.94 -21.65 3.87
N THR A 76 3.59 -20.52 3.59
CA THR A 76 3.73 -19.40 4.53
C THR A 76 2.76 -18.28 4.18
N SER A 77 2.41 -17.44 5.15
CA SER A 77 1.51 -16.30 4.94
C SER A 77 1.92 -15.04 5.69
N PHE A 78 2.94 -15.14 6.55
CA PHE A 78 3.38 -14.04 7.41
C PHE A 78 4.88 -13.85 7.35
N CYS A 79 5.30 -12.64 7.68
CA CYS A 79 6.69 -12.34 8.03
C CYS A 79 6.80 -12.30 9.54
N MET A 80 7.71 -13.10 10.10
CA MET A 80 8.02 -13.13 11.53
C MET A 80 9.34 -12.42 11.79
N THR A 81 9.41 -11.69 12.90
CA THR A 81 10.63 -11.09 13.43
C THR A 81 10.79 -11.48 14.90
N VAL A 82 11.95 -12.00 15.24
CA VAL A 82 12.40 -12.21 16.62
C VAL A 82 13.53 -11.24 16.90
N HIS A 83 13.36 -10.41 17.93
CA HIS A 83 14.36 -9.44 18.36
C HIS A 83 14.72 -9.69 19.82
N ARG A 84 16.01 -9.96 20.05
CA ARG A 84 16.59 -10.09 21.39
C ARG A 84 17.43 -8.85 21.66
N PHE A 85 17.21 -8.22 22.80
CA PHE A 85 17.88 -6.97 23.15
C PHE A 85 18.09 -6.85 24.66
N THR A 86 19.07 -6.03 25.03
CA THR A 86 19.39 -5.69 26.42
C THR A 86 18.38 -4.69 27.00
N GLY A 87 18.31 -4.55 28.32
CA GLY A 87 17.43 -3.55 28.98
C GLY A 87 17.53 -2.12 28.41
N PRO A 88 18.73 -1.58 28.11
CA PRO A 88 18.90 -0.27 27.44
C PRO A 88 18.37 -0.18 26.01
N GLY A 89 17.94 -1.30 25.40
CA GLY A 89 17.44 -1.35 24.02
C GLY A 89 18.46 -1.80 22.98
N ASN A 90 19.72 -2.08 23.36
CA ASN A 90 20.73 -2.52 22.40
C ASN A 90 20.40 -3.93 21.89
N SER A 91 20.32 -4.08 20.57
CA SER A 91 20.12 -5.37 19.90
C SER A 91 21.25 -6.35 20.23
N ILE A 92 20.86 -7.57 20.58
CA ILE A 92 21.76 -8.72 20.73
C ILE A 92 21.68 -9.59 19.47
N SER A 93 20.46 -9.83 18.98
CA SER A 93 20.24 -10.55 17.73
C SER A 93 18.88 -10.25 17.12
N VAL A 94 18.82 -10.23 15.79
CA VAL A 94 17.60 -10.15 15.00
C VAL A 94 17.52 -11.35 14.06
N THR A 95 16.40 -12.06 14.11
CA THR A 95 16.07 -13.13 13.17
C THR A 95 14.76 -12.81 12.49
N LYS A 96 14.74 -12.85 11.17
CA LYS A 96 13.54 -12.62 10.36
C LYS A 96 13.33 -13.78 9.41
N ARG A 97 12.08 -14.21 9.23
CA ARG A 97 11.74 -15.35 8.36
C ARG A 97 10.31 -15.29 7.87
N CYS A 98 10.04 -15.99 6.76
CA CYS A 98 8.67 -16.34 6.39
C CYS A 98 8.11 -17.34 7.41
N ALA A 99 6.82 -17.24 7.71
CA ALA A 99 6.18 -17.96 8.80
C ALA A 99 4.77 -18.41 8.46
N VAL A 100 4.37 -19.51 9.10
CA VAL A 100 2.98 -20.00 9.13
C VAL A 100 2.22 -19.35 10.29
N THR A 101 0.90 -19.54 10.36
CA THR A 101 0.07 -18.95 11.44
C THR A 101 0.53 -19.42 12.82
N GLU A 102 0.91 -20.69 12.94
CA GLU A 102 1.26 -21.34 14.19
C GLU A 102 2.52 -20.73 14.82
N ASP A 103 3.51 -20.37 13.99
CA ASP A 103 4.71 -19.65 14.41
C ASP A 103 4.36 -18.31 15.08
N CYS A 104 3.31 -17.65 14.59
CA CYS A 104 2.92 -16.30 15.00
C CYS A 104 2.12 -16.25 16.30
N HIS A 105 1.68 -17.40 16.83
CA HIS A 105 1.09 -17.46 18.18
C HIS A 105 2.12 -17.15 19.28
N ALA A 106 3.42 -17.22 18.98
CA ALA A 106 4.48 -16.81 19.88
C ALA A 106 4.65 -15.27 19.97
N ALA A 107 3.88 -14.47 19.23
CA ALA A 107 3.97 -13.01 19.27
C ALA A 107 3.79 -12.46 20.70
N GLY A 108 4.61 -11.48 21.05
CA GLY A 108 4.69 -10.92 22.39
C GLY A 108 6.14 -10.73 22.85
N CYS A 109 6.32 -10.24 24.07
CA CYS A 109 7.64 -10.08 24.67
C CYS A 109 7.78 -10.93 25.93
N ARG A 110 8.98 -11.49 26.13
CA ARG A 110 9.36 -12.24 27.32
C ARG A 110 10.71 -11.75 27.82
N HIS A 111 10.75 -11.37 29.09
CA HIS A 111 11.98 -11.02 29.77
C HIS A 111 12.64 -12.27 30.36
N HIS A 112 13.87 -12.55 29.96
CA HIS A 112 14.67 -13.66 30.47
C HIS A 112 15.50 -13.16 31.66
N ARG A 113 15.04 -13.45 32.88
CA ARG A 113 15.64 -12.92 34.13
C ARG A 113 17.07 -13.41 34.37
N ASP A 114 17.36 -14.66 34.02
CA ASP A 114 18.66 -15.29 34.28
C ASP A 114 19.79 -14.68 33.43
N SER A 115 19.45 -14.22 32.22
CA SER A 115 20.39 -13.66 31.25
C SER A 115 20.28 -12.13 31.09
N GLY A 116 19.21 -11.52 31.63
CA GLY A 116 18.99 -10.07 31.60
C GLY A 116 18.60 -9.49 30.23
N TYR A 117 18.17 -10.31 29.28
CA TYR A 117 17.70 -9.85 27.96
C TYR A 117 16.18 -9.98 27.81
N THR A 118 15.62 -9.17 26.91
CA THR A 118 14.23 -9.27 26.47
C THR A 118 14.19 -9.87 25.07
N GLU A 119 13.28 -10.80 24.84
CA GLU A 119 12.97 -11.37 23.53
C GLU A 119 11.56 -10.95 23.15
N CYS A 120 11.43 -10.26 22.03
CA CYS A 120 10.16 -9.85 21.47
C CYS A 120 9.95 -10.50 20.09
N VAL A 121 8.73 -10.95 19.84
CA VAL A 121 8.30 -11.61 18.62
C VAL A 121 7.14 -10.82 18.02
N SER A 122 7.22 -10.50 16.73
CA SER A 122 6.11 -9.94 15.97
C SER A 122 5.89 -10.71 14.68
N CYS A 123 4.64 -10.70 14.21
CA CYS A 123 4.27 -11.17 12.89
C CYS A 123 3.43 -10.14 12.16
N CYS A 124 3.65 -10.00 10.85
CA CYS A 124 2.85 -9.16 9.98
C CYS A 124 2.49 -9.89 8.68
N GLU A 125 1.37 -9.51 8.08
CA GLU A 125 0.93 -10.00 6.78
C GLU A 125 1.23 -8.98 5.66
N GLY A 126 1.90 -9.42 4.60
CA GLY A 126 2.12 -8.63 3.38
C GLY A 126 3.56 -8.65 2.87
N MET A 127 3.74 -8.07 1.67
CA MET A 127 5.05 -7.95 1.02
C MET A 127 6.00 -7.09 1.87
N ALA A 128 7.12 -7.68 2.28
CA ALA A 128 8.22 -7.04 3.00
C ALA A 128 7.75 -6.21 4.21
N CYS A 129 6.71 -6.66 4.92
CA CYS A 129 6.09 -5.88 5.99
C CYS A 129 6.95 -5.79 7.27
N ASN A 130 7.90 -6.70 7.45
CA ASN A 130 8.71 -6.84 8.66
C ASN A 130 9.99 -5.98 8.62
N VAL A 131 9.90 -4.74 8.14
CA VAL A 131 11.04 -3.80 8.08
C VAL A 131 11.60 -3.51 9.47
N GLU A 132 10.72 -3.29 10.44
CA GLU A 132 11.07 -2.93 11.81
C GLU A 132 11.18 -4.15 12.74
N VAL A 133 11.85 -3.96 13.88
CA VAL A 133 11.93 -4.94 14.98
C VAL A 133 10.97 -4.60 16.12
N PRO A 134 10.36 -5.61 16.77
CA PRO A 134 9.58 -5.37 17.97
C PRO A 134 10.50 -5.05 19.15
N THR A 135 10.06 -4.14 20.02
CA THR A 135 10.83 -3.62 21.16
C THR A 135 10.01 -3.59 22.46
N ASN A 136 8.69 -3.78 22.37
CA ASN A 136 7.79 -3.81 23.51
C ASN A 136 6.50 -4.59 23.17
N HIS A 137 5.62 -4.76 24.15
CA HIS A 137 4.36 -5.49 23.96
C HIS A 137 3.38 -4.83 22.97
N SER A 138 3.52 -3.53 22.69
CA SER A 138 2.63 -2.81 21.78
C SER A 138 2.95 -3.08 20.31
N ASN A 139 4.21 -3.35 19.97
CA ASN A 139 4.64 -3.68 18.61
C ASN A 139 5.05 -5.16 18.42
N ALA A 140 5.22 -5.91 19.51
CA ALA A 140 5.36 -7.37 19.51
C ALA A 140 3.99 -8.05 19.40
N VAL A 141 3.33 -7.87 18.26
CA VAL A 141 1.96 -8.34 18.02
C VAL A 141 1.87 -9.18 16.76
N PHE A 142 0.81 -9.98 16.65
CA PHE A 142 0.44 -10.67 15.42
C PHE A 142 -0.58 -9.81 14.65
N ALA A 143 -0.09 -9.08 13.64
CA ALA A 143 -0.88 -8.17 12.82
C ALA A 143 -1.28 -8.80 11.46
N MET A 144 -2.57 -9.09 11.31
CA MET A 144 -3.16 -9.51 10.03
C MET A 144 -3.71 -8.30 9.26
N ARG A 145 -3.63 -8.32 7.93
CA ARG A 145 -4.28 -7.30 7.10
C ARG A 145 -5.79 -7.52 7.17
N ARG A 146 -6.52 -6.48 7.59
CA ARG A 146 -7.97 -6.48 7.43
C ARG A 146 -8.30 -6.57 5.95
N ALA A 147 -9.24 -7.43 5.57
CA ALA A 147 -9.79 -7.46 4.23
C ALA A 147 -10.23 -6.03 3.84
N PRO A 148 -10.03 -5.59 2.58
CA PRO A 148 -10.62 -4.33 2.14
C PRO A 148 -12.13 -4.45 2.32
N SER A 149 -12.71 -3.68 3.23
CA SER A 149 -14.16 -3.48 3.29
C SER A 149 -14.55 -2.87 1.94
N GLY A 150 -15.17 -3.68 1.08
CA GLY A 150 -15.59 -3.26 -0.25
C GLY A 150 -16.65 -2.17 -0.16
N SER A 151 -16.22 -0.91 -0.15
CA SER A 151 -17.06 0.24 -0.41
C SER A 151 -16.39 1.07 -1.51
N ALA A 152 -16.25 0.48 -2.69
CA ALA A 152 -16.17 1.27 -3.90
C ALA A 152 -17.56 1.87 -4.12
N SER A 153 -17.77 3.07 -3.58
CA SER A 153 -18.95 3.87 -3.91
C SER A 153 -18.99 4.06 -5.43
N PRO A 154 -20.09 3.75 -6.12
CA PRO A 154 -20.23 4.13 -7.52
C PRO A 154 -20.20 5.65 -7.58
N LEU A 155 -19.14 6.21 -8.17
CA LEU A 155 -19.10 7.63 -8.53
C LEU A 155 -20.30 7.93 -9.45
N PRO A 156 -21.06 9.00 -9.20
CA PRO A 156 -22.23 9.33 -10.01
C PRO A 156 -21.84 9.63 -11.46
N SER A 157 -22.70 9.19 -12.38
CA SER A 157 -22.59 9.27 -13.83
C SER A 157 -22.30 10.70 -14.34
N ARG A 158 -21.00 11.01 -14.54
CA ARG A 158 -20.49 12.27 -15.14
C ARG A 158 -21.00 12.50 -16.58
N ARG A 159 -21.57 11.49 -17.24
CA ARG A 159 -22.18 11.59 -18.58
C ARG A 159 -23.42 12.49 -18.60
N VAL A 160 -24.17 12.57 -17.50
CA VAL A 160 -25.37 13.42 -17.40
C VAL A 160 -24.99 14.91 -17.37
N SER A 161 -23.89 15.26 -16.70
CA SER A 161 -23.42 16.65 -16.60
C SER A 161 -22.95 17.24 -17.94
N PHE A 162 -22.30 16.44 -18.80
CA PHE A 162 -21.87 16.92 -20.14
C PHE A 162 -23.05 17.24 -21.06
N LEU A 163 -24.07 16.37 -21.08
CA LEU A 163 -25.27 16.56 -21.91
C LEU A 163 -26.01 17.84 -21.51
N LEU A 164 -26.18 18.09 -20.21
CA LEU A 164 -26.86 19.29 -19.70
C LEU A 164 -26.11 20.59 -20.06
N VAL A 165 -24.78 20.60 -19.97
CA VAL A 165 -23.97 21.76 -20.36
C VAL A 165 -24.07 22.01 -21.87
N SER A 166 -23.99 20.96 -22.70
CA SER A 166 -24.13 21.09 -24.16
C SER A 166 -25.52 21.56 -24.61
N LEU A 167 -26.59 21.10 -23.96
CA LEU A 167 -27.96 21.52 -24.25
C LEU A 167 -28.18 23.00 -23.89
N SER A 168 -27.60 23.44 -22.77
CA SER A 168 -27.68 24.85 -22.33
C SER A 168 -26.96 25.79 -23.29
N MET A 169 -25.82 25.38 -23.88
CA MET A 169 -25.11 26.16 -24.89
C MET A 169 -25.93 26.32 -26.17
N ALA A 170 -26.61 25.26 -26.62
CA ALA A 170 -27.46 25.32 -27.81
C ALA A 170 -28.66 26.27 -27.62
N LEU A 171 -29.22 26.33 -26.41
CA LEU A 171 -30.34 27.24 -26.09
C LEU A 171 -29.92 28.71 -25.99
N VAL A 172 -28.67 28.99 -25.64
CA VAL A 172 -28.10 30.36 -25.55
C VAL A 172 -27.72 30.91 -26.93
N LEU A 173 -27.58 30.04 -27.93
CA LEU A 173 -27.22 30.37 -29.32
C LEU A 173 -28.42 30.47 -30.29
N LEU A 174 -29.62 30.06 -29.86
CA LEU A 174 -30.90 30.23 -30.56
C LEU A 174 -31.57 31.55 -30.14
#